data_AF-A0A920IMR1-F1
#
_entry.id   AF-A0A920IMR1-F1
#
_cell.length_a   1.000
_cell.length_b   1.000
_cell.length_c   1.000
_cell.angle_alpha   90.00
_cell.angle_beta   90.00
_cell.angle_gamma   90.00
#
_symmetry.space_group_name_H-M   'P 1'
#
loop_
_entity.id
_entity.type
_entity.pdbx_description
1 polymer ?
#
loop_
_entity_poly.entity_id
_entity_poly.type
_entity_poly.pdbx_seq_one_letter_code
_entity_poly.pdbx_strand_id
1 'polypeptide(L)' 'MERLSYKRAFGMQDPQKQIPMTEDSIFRIYSMTKPIISTAAMMLNEDGLIYLKI' A
#
# COMPACT_ATOMS: atom_id res chain seq x y z
N MET A 1 -11.90 -12.90 14.70
CA MET A 1 -11.44 -11.51 14.52
C MET A 1 -9.93 -11.53 14.53
N GLU A 2 -9.29 -11.04 13.47
CA GLU A 2 -7.85 -10.86 13.48
C GLU A 2 -7.49 -9.62 14.30
N ARG A 3 -6.44 -9.72 15.13
CA ARG A 3 -5.93 -8.62 15.97
C ARG A 3 -4.45 -8.45 15.72
N LEU A 4 -4.01 -7.21 15.51
CA LEU A 4 -2.59 -6.88 15.39
C LEU A 4 -1.87 -7.17 16.71
N SER A 5 -1.01 -8.20 16.72
CA SER A 5 -0.25 -8.62 17.90
C SER A 5 1.05 -7.83 18.09
N TYR A 6 1.61 -7.30 16.99
CA TYR A 6 2.90 -6.61 17.00
C TYR A 6 2.91 -5.43 16.03
N LYS A 7 3.33 -4.26 16.53
CA LYS A 7 3.56 -3.03 15.77
C LYS A 7 4.71 -2.29 16.46
N ARG A 8 5.76 -1.95 15.71
CA ARG A 8 6.90 -1.14 16.16
C ARG A 8 7.67 -0.62 14.95
N ALA A 9 8.16 0.61 15.03
CA ALA A 9 9.09 1.19 14.06
C ALA A 9 10.52 1.19 14.58
N PHE A 10 11.49 1.10 13.65
CA PHE A 10 12.92 1.06 13.97
C PHE A 10 13.69 1.96 13.00
N GLY A 11 14.83 2.49 13.46
CA GLY A 11 15.75 3.27 12.64
C GLY A 11 15.27 4.68 12.34
N MET A 12 15.79 5.26 11.26
CA MET A 12 15.55 6.65 10.85
C MET A 12 14.83 6.68 9.50
N GLN A 13 13.77 7.50 9.40
CA GLN A 13 13.10 7.79 8.13
C GLN A 13 14.00 8.62 7.22
N ASP A 14 14.70 9.60 7.82
CA ASP A 14 15.69 10.44 7.13
C ASP A 14 16.94 10.54 8.03
N PRO A 15 17.99 9.76 7.75
CA PRO A 15 19.22 9.80 8.54
C PRO A 15 19.95 11.14 8.48
N GLN A 16 19.86 11.87 7.37
CA GLN A 16 20.58 13.14 7.18
C GLN A 16 19.96 14.25 8.03
N LYS A 17 18.63 14.25 8.12
CA LYS A 17 17.87 15.18 8.96
C LYS A 17 17.62 14.66 10.38
N GLN A 18 18.16 13.49 10.71
CA GLN A 18 17.95 12.80 11.98
C GLN A 18 16.44 12.66 12.32
N ILE A 19 15.62 12.34 11.32
CA ILE A 19 14.18 12.09 11.53
C ILE A 19 14.00 10.60 11.85
N PRO A 20 13.50 10.26 13.05
CA PRO A 20 13.26 8.87 13.43
C PRO A 20 12.11 8.26 12.62
N MET A 21 12.16 6.95 12.44
CA MET A 21 11.04 6.20 11.87
C MET A 21 9.86 6.17 12.86
N THR A 22 8.65 6.34 12.35
CA THR A 22 7.40 6.15 13.12
C THR A 22 6.58 5.03 12.50
N GLU A 23 5.61 4.49 13.24
CA GLU A 23 4.75 3.43 12.72
C GLU A 23 3.86 3.89 11.55
N ASP A 24 3.72 5.19 11.36
CA ASP A 24 2.88 5.82 10.34
C ASP A 24 3.72 6.56 9.28
N SER A 25 5.03 6.32 9.25
CA SER A 25 5.93 6.86 8.23
C SER A 25 5.50 6.43 6.84
N ILE A 26 5.44 7.38 5.89
CA ILE A 26 4.94 7.16 4.53
C ILE A 26 6.07 6.67 3.62
N PHE A 27 5.79 5.60 2.86
CA PHE A 27 6.72 5.02 1.89
C PHE A 27 6.15 5.01 0.48
N ARG A 28 7.05 5.06 -0.51
CA ARG A 28 6.71 4.76 -1.90
C ARG A 28 6.62 3.24 -2.04
N ILE A 29 5.41 2.73 -2.29
CA ILE A 29 5.14 1.29 -2.37
C ILE A 29 5.33 0.71 -3.80
N TYR A 30 5.59 1.57 -4.79
CA TYR A 30 5.88 1.22 -6.19
C TYR A 30 4.90 0.20 -6.77
N SER A 31 5.40 -0.96 -7.19
CA SER A 31 4.59 -2.01 -7.82
C SER A 31 3.50 -2.58 -6.93
N MET A 32 3.50 -2.33 -5.61
CA MET A 32 2.35 -2.66 -4.75
C MET A 32 1.10 -1.84 -5.07
N THR A 33 1.20 -0.78 -5.90
CA THR A 33 0.02 -0.13 -6.49
C THR A 33 -0.70 -1.03 -7.51
N LYS A 34 -0.01 -2.00 -8.12
CA LYS A 34 -0.61 -2.91 -9.12
C LYS A 34 -1.83 -3.65 -8.58
N PRO A 35 -1.78 -4.38 -7.44
CA PRO A 35 -2.96 -5.06 -6.92
C PRO A 35 -4.13 -4.10 -6.65
N ILE A 36 -3.87 -2.87 -6.17
CA ILE A 36 -4.93 -1.87 -5.95
C ILE A 36 -5.63 -1.52 -7.26
N ILE A 37 -4.85 -1.21 -8.31
CA ILE A 37 -5.41 -0.85 -9.62
C ILE A 37 -6.01 -2.05 -10.33
N SER A 38 -5.45 -3.25 -10.19
CA SER A 38 -6.02 -4.48 -10.71
C SER A 38 -7.39 -4.78 -10.08
N THR A 39 -7.54 -4.63 -8.76
CA THR A 39 -8.83 -4.79 -8.09
C THR A 39 -9.84 -3.75 -8.59
N ALA A 40 -9.45 -2.49 -8.69
CA ALA A 40 -10.34 -1.45 -9.24
C ALA A 40 -10.75 -1.76 -10.70
N ALA A 41 -9.83 -2.24 -11.53
CA ALA A 41 -10.12 -2.65 -12.90
C ALA A 41 -11.09 -3.85 -12.94
N MET A 42 -10.95 -4.83 -12.05
CA MET A 42 -11.88 -5.96 -11.95
C MET A 42 -13.29 -5.49 -11.56
N MET A 43 -13.41 -4.57 -10.59
CA MET A 43 -14.71 -4.00 -10.20
C MET A 43 -15.37 -3.27 -11.40
N LEU A 44 -14.63 -2.45 -12.12
CA LEU A 44 -15.13 -1.75 -13.30
C LEU A 44 -15.54 -2.71 -14.43
N ASN A 45 -14.85 -3.85 -14.56
CA ASN A 45 -15.22 -4.88 -15.52
C ASN A 45 -16.52 -5.59 -15.13
N GLU A 46 -16.70 -5.88 -13.85
CA GLU A 46 -17.95 -6.45 -13.32
C GLU A 46 -19.14 -5.51 -13.51
N ASP A 47 -18.93 -4.20 -13.31
CA ASP A 47 -19.94 -3.15 -13.55
C ASP A 47 -20.22 -2.90 -15.05
N GLY A 48 -19.49 -3.55 -15.97
CA GLY A 48 -19.64 -3.37 -17.41
C GLY A 48 -19.12 -2.03 -17.94
N LEU A 49 -18.35 -1.29 -17.13
CA LEU A 49 -17.80 0.03 -17.48
C LEU A 49 -16.52 -0.09 -18.32
N ILE A 50 -15.76 -1.17 -18.14
CA ILE A 50 -14.64 -1.55 -19.00
C ILE A 50 -14.75 -3.02 -19.40
N TYR A 51 -14.05 -3.41 -20.46
CA TYR A 51 -13.91 -4.81 -20.85
C TYR A 51 -12.45 -5.25 -20.74
N LEU A 52 -12.17 -6.14 -19.79
CA LEU A 52 -10.88 -6.78 -19.66
C LEU A 52 -10.87 -8.03 -20.53
N LYS A 53 -10.02 -8.01 -21.56
CA LYS A 53 -9.74 -9.19 -22.37
C LYS A 53 -8.66 -10.00 -21.68
N ILE A 54 -9.05 -11.18 -21.19
CA ILE A 54 -8.15 -12.18 -20.63
C ILE A 54 -7.36 -12.85 -21.76
#